data_AF-A0A246T625-F1
#
_entry.id   AF-A0A246T625-F1
#
_cell.length_a   1.000
_cell.length_b   1.000
_cell.length_c   1.000
_cell.angle_alpha   90.00
_cell.angle_beta   90.00
_cell.angle_gamma   90.00
#
_symmetry.space_group_name_H-M   'P 1'
#
loop_
_entity.id
_entity.type
_entity.pdbx_description
1 polymer ?
#
loop_
_entity_poly.entity_id
_entity_poly.type
_entity_poly.pdbx_seq_one_letter_code
_entity_poly.pdbx_strand_id
1 'polypeptide(L)'
;MRRFVFVVAMLISGQAFAGCELISGPCWTEGRDTYTMERNSGGSYNTNRNGDPYSQTRQNLGGSYTETVYGGGSRTYNYDPYKGFDSKKRKSGW
;
A
#
# COMPACT_ATOMS: atom_id res chain seq x y z
N MET A 1 26.72 -33.98 28.49
CA MET A 1 26.41 -33.47 27.14
C MET A 1 25.04 -32.80 27.17
N ARG A 2 24.99 -31.47 27.04
CA ARG A 2 23.77 -30.67 27.15
C ARG A 2 23.17 -30.54 25.75
N ARG A 3 22.06 -31.25 25.49
CA ARG A 3 21.38 -31.23 24.18
C ARG A 3 20.68 -29.89 24.02
N PHE A 4 21.21 -29.05 23.13
CA PHE A 4 20.53 -27.85 22.67
C PHE A 4 19.31 -28.25 21.85
N VAL A 5 18.13 -28.16 22.45
CA VAL A 5 16.88 -28.26 21.72
C VAL A 5 16.57 -26.86 21.18
N PHE A 6 17.08 -26.57 19.99
CA PHE A 6 16.55 -25.47 19.19
C PHE A 6 15.18 -25.91 18.68
N VAL A 7 14.14 -25.62 19.45
CA VAL A 7 12.76 -25.74 18.99
C VAL A 7 12.57 -24.66 17.93
N VAL A 8 12.49 -25.13 16.69
CA VAL A 8 11.98 -24.44 15.51
C VAL A 8 10.71 -23.69 15.91
N ALA A 9 10.84 -22.39 16.17
CA ALA A 9 9.72 -21.47 16.14
C ALA A 9 9.30 -21.40 14.67
N MET A 10 8.41 -22.31 14.31
CA MET A 10 7.79 -22.38 13.00
C MET A 10 7.27 -21.00 12.67
N LEU A 11 7.81 -20.48 11.57
CA LEU A 11 7.35 -19.34 10.79
C LEU A 11 5.88 -19.54 10.43
N ILE A 12 4.99 -19.32 11.38
CA ILE A 12 3.62 -18.92 11.09
C ILE A 12 3.71 -17.42 10.86
N SER A 13 4.35 -17.02 9.76
CA SER A 13 3.97 -15.80 9.07
C SER A 13 2.58 -16.05 8.50
N GLY A 14 1.58 -16.18 9.40
CA GLY A 14 0.20 -16.01 9.03
C GLY A 14 0.18 -14.68 8.32
N GLN A 15 -0.26 -14.69 7.06
CA GLN A 15 -0.43 -13.51 6.23
C GLN A 15 -1.02 -12.44 7.15
N ALA A 16 -0.18 -11.48 7.53
CA ALA A 16 -0.60 -10.45 8.45
C ALA A 16 -1.56 -9.62 7.62
N PHE A 17 -2.85 -9.98 7.70
CA PHE A 17 -3.94 -9.13 7.24
C PHE A 17 -3.92 -7.93 8.20
N ALA A 18 -2.94 -7.06 7.99
CA ALA A 18 -2.90 -5.73 8.55
C ALA A 18 -4.06 -5.01 7.86
N GLY A 19 -5.24 -5.13 8.44
CA GLY A 19 -6.34 -4.23 8.14
C GLY A 19 -5.86 -2.79 8.36
N CYS A 20 -6.60 -1.84 7.83
CA CYS A 20 -6.26 -0.42 7.95
C CYS A 20 -6.16 0.10 9.40
N GLU A 21 -6.47 -0.72 10.41
CA GLU A 21 -6.48 -0.43 11.84
C GLU A 21 -5.14 0.12 12.39
N LEU A 22 -4.00 -0.33 11.85
CA LEU A 22 -2.66 0.09 12.31
C LEU A 22 -1.94 1.02 11.32
N ILE A 23 -2.56 1.35 10.19
CA ILE A 23 -1.92 2.07 9.09
C ILE A 23 -2.32 3.55 9.17
N SER A 24 -1.34 4.41 9.43
CA SER A 24 -1.53 5.86 9.54
C SER A 24 -1.64 6.57 8.19
N GLY A 25 -1.64 5.86 7.06
CA GLY A 25 -1.77 6.38 5.69
C GLY A 25 -3.15 6.11 5.05
N PRO A 26 -3.44 6.68 3.87
CA PRO A 26 -4.63 6.31 3.10
C PRO A 26 -4.63 4.80 2.82
N CYS A 27 -5.60 4.10 3.40
CA CYS A 27 -5.74 2.66 3.33
C CYS A 27 -7.19 2.31 2.99
N TRP A 28 -7.37 1.28 2.16
CA TRP A 28 -8.69 0.72 1.85
C TRP A 28 -8.59 -0.78 1.65
N THR A 29 -9.71 -1.46 1.83
CA THR A 29 -9.83 -2.89 1.56
C THR A 29 -10.72 -3.12 0.35
N GLU A 30 -10.31 -4.03 -0.53
CA GLU A 30 -11.11 -4.48 -1.66
C GLU A 30 -11.09 -6.01 -1.70
N GLY A 31 -12.24 -6.63 -1.44
CA GLY A 31 -12.34 -8.09 -1.30
C GLY A 31 -11.51 -8.61 -0.13
N ARG A 32 -10.47 -9.40 -0.43
CA ARG A 32 -9.54 -9.97 0.57
C ARG A 32 -8.24 -9.19 0.69
N ASP A 33 -8.09 -8.13 -0.09
CA ASP A 33 -6.85 -7.39 -0.20
C ASP A 33 -6.93 -6.05 0.54
N THR A 34 -5.89 -5.71 1.27
CA THR A 34 -5.68 -4.39 1.86
C THR A 34 -4.72 -3.61 0.97
N TYR A 35 -5.12 -2.41 0.57
CA TYR A 35 -4.29 -1.49 -0.16
C TYR A 35 -3.89 -0.33 0.73
N THR A 36 -2.61 -0.02 0.76
CA THR A 36 -2.06 1.15 1.44
C THR A 36 -1.41 2.04 0.43
N MET A 37 -1.59 3.34 0.59
CA MET A 37 -0.99 4.34 -0.28
C MET A 37 -0.08 5.26 0.51
N GLU A 38 1.11 5.48 -0.04
CA GLU A 38 2.13 6.36 0.52
C GLU A 38 2.42 7.46 -0.48
N ARG A 39 2.24 8.71 -0.06
CA ARG A 39 2.53 9.86 -0.90
C ARG A 39 4.00 10.23 -0.76
N ASN A 40 4.72 10.19 -1.86
CA ASN A 40 6.12 10.59 -1.95
C ASN A 40 6.26 12.08 -2.25
N SER A 41 7.44 12.63 -1.94
CA SER A 41 7.81 13.98 -2.33
C SER A 41 7.78 14.11 -3.87
N GLY A 42 7.20 15.22 -4.37
CA GLY A 42 7.03 15.43 -5.81
C GLY A 42 5.74 14.86 -6.42
N GLY A 43 4.70 14.60 -5.60
CA GLY A 43 3.35 14.29 -6.12
C GLY A 43 3.19 12.86 -6.67
N SER A 44 4.14 11.98 -6.35
CA SER A 44 4.06 10.55 -6.69
C SER A 44 3.42 9.77 -5.53
N TYR A 45 2.84 8.62 -5.85
CA TYR A 45 2.17 7.73 -4.90
C TYR A 45 2.72 6.32 -5.08
N ASN A 46 3.03 5.64 -3.98
CA ASN A 46 3.24 4.20 -3.97
C ASN A 46 1.99 3.55 -3.41
N THR A 47 1.55 2.45 -4.03
CA THR A 47 0.47 1.62 -3.52
C THR A 47 1.03 0.23 -3.22
N ASN A 48 0.78 -0.24 -2.00
CA ASN A 48 1.11 -1.59 -1.59
C ASN A 48 -0.19 -2.38 -1.42
N ARG A 49 -0.15 -3.67 -1.74
CA ARG A 49 -1.24 -4.62 -1.56
C ARG A 49 -0.79 -5.68 -0.56
N ASN A 50 -1.49 -5.80 0.56
CA ASN A 50 -1.17 -6.69 1.67
C ASN A 50 0.26 -6.50 2.22
N GLY A 51 0.80 -5.28 2.13
CA GLY A 51 2.16 -4.94 2.53
C GLY A 51 3.18 -5.02 1.39
N ASP A 52 2.90 -5.74 0.31
CA ASP A 52 3.80 -5.88 -0.83
C ASP A 52 3.63 -4.72 -1.84
N PRO A 53 4.69 -4.25 -2.51
CA PRO A 53 4.58 -3.25 -3.57
C PRO A 53 3.62 -3.71 -4.67
N TYR A 54 2.59 -2.91 -4.97
CA TYR A 54 1.57 -3.24 -5.97
C TYR A 54 1.61 -2.30 -7.18
N SER A 55 1.65 -0.99 -6.96
CA SER A 55 1.80 -0.02 -8.04
C SER A 55 2.57 1.22 -7.61
N GLN A 56 3.08 1.96 -8.59
CA GLN A 56 3.65 3.28 -8.40
C GLN A 56 3.02 4.25 -9.40
N THR A 57 2.53 5.36 -8.89
CA THR A 57 1.97 6.44 -9.70
C THR A 57 2.86 7.67 -9.63
N ARG A 58 3.26 8.18 -10.79
CA ARG A 58 4.14 9.34 -10.90
C ARG A 58 3.47 10.46 -11.69
N GLN A 59 3.59 11.69 -11.20
CA GLN A 59 3.22 12.87 -11.97
C GLN A 59 4.30 13.16 -13.02
N ASN A 60 3.87 13.29 -14.28
CA ASN A 60 4.70 13.72 -15.39
C ASN A 60 4.76 15.25 -15.45
N LEU A 61 5.75 15.79 -16.17
CA LEU A 61 5.95 17.24 -16.33
C LEU A 61 4.73 17.96 -16.94
N GLY A 62 3.93 17.25 -17.75
CA GLY A 62 2.69 17.77 -18.34
C GLY A 62 1.47 17.75 -17.40
N GLY A 63 1.64 17.37 -16.13
CA GLY A 63 0.55 17.29 -15.16
C GLY A 63 -0.30 16.01 -15.23
N SER A 64 -0.03 15.11 -16.18
CA SER A 64 -0.61 13.77 -16.21
C SER A 64 0.02 12.86 -15.17
N TYR A 65 -0.69 11.81 -14.77
CA TYR A 65 -0.23 10.82 -13.80
C TYR A 65 -0.11 9.48 -14.47
N THR A 66 1.02 8.79 -14.32
CA THR A 66 1.21 7.44 -14.85
C THR A 66 1.36 6.46 -13.70
N GLU A 67 0.41 5.55 -13.57
CA GLU A 67 0.46 4.40 -12.68
C GLU A 67 1.11 3.21 -13.39
N THR A 68 2.05 2.57 -12.74
CA THR A 68 2.69 1.34 -13.19
C THR A 68 2.42 0.26 -12.16
N VAL A 69 1.71 -0.79 -12.56
CA VAL A 69 1.41 -1.94 -11.70
C VAL A 69 2.55 -2.95 -11.82
N TYR A 70 3.13 -3.40 -10.70
CA TYR A 70 4.21 -4.38 -10.71
C TYR A 70 3.72 -5.72 -11.27
N GLY A 71 4.44 -6.27 -12.26
CA GLY A 71 4.02 -7.48 -12.98
C GLY A 71 2.81 -7.28 -13.90
N GLY A 72 2.34 -6.04 -14.06
CA GLY A 72 1.23 -5.66 -14.93
C GLY A 72 1.64 -4.68 -16.03
N GLY A 73 0.69 -3.86 -16.43
CA GLY A 73 0.91 -2.76 -17.37
C GLY A 73 0.94 -1.39 -16.69
N SER A 74 1.07 -0.36 -17.51
CA SER A 74 0.93 1.04 -17.08
C SER A 74 -0.38 1.66 -17.55
N ARG A 75 -0.86 2.63 -16.79
CA ARG A 75 -2.08 3.40 -17.05
C ARG A 75 -1.76 4.88 -16.86
N THR A 76 -2.14 5.71 -17.82
CA THR A 76 -1.95 7.16 -17.73
C THR A 76 -3.30 7.86 -17.56
N TYR A 77 -3.35 8.74 -16.58
CA TYR A 77 -4.50 9.56 -16.21
C TYR A 77 -4.19 11.02 -16.53
N ASN A 78 -5.15 11.73 -17.10
CA ASN A 78 -5.06 13.18 -17.35
C ASN A 78 -5.51 14.01 -16.13
N TYR A 79 -5.68 13.35 -14.98
CA TYR A 79 -6.05 13.93 -13.70
C TYR A 79 -5.30 13.17 -12.59
N ASP A 80 -5.21 13.74 -11.38
CA ASP A 80 -4.66 13.03 -10.22
C ASP A 80 -5.66 11.96 -9.76
N PRO A 81 -5.37 10.66 -9.97
CA PRO A 81 -6.31 9.58 -9.66
C PRO A 81 -6.54 9.39 -8.16
N TYR A 82 -5.68 9.96 -7.31
CA TYR A 82 -5.80 9.86 -5.85
C TYR A 82 -6.18 11.19 -5.19
N LYS A 83 -6.59 12.19 -5.97
CA LYS A 83 -7.10 13.46 -5.45
C LYS A 83 -8.28 13.22 -4.50
N GLY A 84 -8.10 13.55 -3.23
CA GLY A 84 -9.12 13.38 -2.18
C GLY A 84 -9.01 12.08 -1.37
N PHE A 85 -8.02 11.22 -1.62
CA PHE A 85 -7.73 10.11 -0.70
C PHE A 85 -7.12 10.61 0.62
N ASP A 86 -6.39 11.74 0.60
CA ASP A 86 -5.88 12.42 1.80
C ASP A 86 -7.01 12.87 2.75
N SER A 87 -8.20 13.22 2.24
CA SER A 87 -9.30 13.79 3.03
C SER A 87 -10.20 12.75 3.72
N LYS A 88 -10.06 11.45 3.42
CA LYS A 88 -10.77 10.39 4.15
C LYS A 88 -10.26 10.18 5.58
N LYS A 89 -9.16 10.83 5.99
CA LYS A 89 -8.67 10.86 7.38
C LYS A 89 -9.56 11.61 8.38
N ARG A 90 -10.52 12.44 7.96
CA ARG A 90 -11.28 13.31 8.89
C ARG A 90 -12.63 12.77 9.39
N LYS A 91 -12.99 11.50 9.12
CA LYS A 91 -14.29 10.93 9.56
C LYS A 91 -14.22 9.65 10.39
N SER A 92 -13.08 9.34 10.99
CA SER A 92 -12.98 8.34 12.06
C SER A 92 -12.46 9.00 13.33
N GLY A 93 -13.19 10.01 13.82
CA GLY A 93 -13.12 10.40 15.22
C GLY A 93 -14.09 9.51 15.97
N TRP A 94 -13.56 8.59 16.77
CA TRP A 94 -14.27 8.02 17.91
C TRP A 94 -14.50 9.09 18.96
#